data_AF-A0A8K0X2R3-F1
#
_entry.id   AF-A0A8K0X2R3-F1
#
_cell.length_a   1.000
_cell.length_b   1.000
_cell.length_c   1.000
_cell.angle_alpha   90.00
_cell.angle_beta   90.00
_cell.angle_gamma   90.00
#
_symmetry.space_group_name_H-M   'P 1'
#
loop_
_entity.id
_entity.type
_entity.pdbx_description
1 polymer ?
#
loop_
_entity_poly.entity_id
_entity_poly.type
_entity_poly.pdbx_seq_one_letter_code
_entity_poly.pdbx_strand_id
1 'polypeptide(L)'
;MKSSFALLAAGLAAPVIGAAVQATEYTYLPFVSLQARQNVSPEKYKCHENCGNAITQGASGTAHCSDKTWNDRFDYCMDCANEFNIWGDYGRGVTHAADACNLEINLKSNGTETASTDSASETNTAAASTPTDNAGSVMTSSASMMLFAMIAAAGLL
;
A
#
# COMPACT_ATOMS: atom_id res chain seq x y z
N MET A 1 55.57 -35.23 15.57
CA MET A 1 55.99 -34.01 14.84
C MET A 1 55.34 -32.84 15.54
N LYS A 2 56.14 -31.98 16.17
CA LYS A 2 55.73 -30.79 16.92
C LYS A 2 56.02 -29.58 16.04
N SER A 3 55.01 -28.83 15.65
CA SER A 3 55.20 -27.55 14.96
C SER A 3 54.46 -26.47 15.72
N SER A 4 55.27 -25.61 16.33
CA SER A 4 54.91 -24.40 17.06
C SER A 4 54.29 -23.37 16.11
N PHE A 5 53.21 -22.72 16.55
CA PHE A 5 52.67 -21.53 15.92
C PHE A 5 53.42 -20.31 16.46
N ALA A 6 54.19 -19.63 15.60
CA ALA A 6 54.69 -18.29 15.88
C ALA A 6 53.77 -17.27 15.22
N LEU A 7 52.98 -16.58 16.04
CA LEU A 7 52.28 -15.35 15.70
C LEU A 7 53.32 -14.22 15.56
N LEU A 8 53.28 -13.48 14.45
CA LEU A 8 53.77 -12.11 14.43
C LEU A 8 52.75 -11.24 13.70
N ALA A 9 51.98 -10.50 14.49
CA ALA A 9 51.04 -9.49 14.04
C ALA A 9 51.81 -8.21 13.68
N ALA A 10 51.77 -7.80 12.42
CA ALA A 10 52.17 -6.46 12.00
C ALA A 10 50.92 -5.58 12.00
N GLY A 11 50.77 -4.75 13.04
CA GLY A 11 49.69 -3.78 13.15
C GLY A 11 49.92 -2.60 12.20
N LEU A 12 49.05 -2.48 11.19
CA LEU A 12 48.89 -1.28 10.38
C LEU A 12 47.72 -0.47 10.95
N ALA A 13 48.03 0.59 11.69
CA ALA A 13 47.03 1.58 12.09
C ALA A 13 46.77 2.54 10.91
N ALA A 14 45.63 2.40 10.25
CA ALA A 14 45.16 3.36 9.26
C ALA A 14 44.38 4.49 9.96
N PRO A 15 44.62 5.78 9.61
CA PRO A 15 43.83 6.88 10.14
C PRO A 15 42.42 6.85 9.53
N VAL A 16 41.42 6.59 10.36
CA VAL A 16 40.01 6.80 9.99
C VAL A 16 39.73 8.31 9.92
N ILE A 17 39.69 8.84 8.71
CA ILE A 17 39.16 10.19 8.45
C ILE A 17 37.64 10.08 8.52
N GLY A 18 37.06 10.52 9.63
CA GLY A 18 35.61 10.62 9.78
C GLY A 18 35.06 11.69 8.83
N ALA A 19 34.38 11.27 7.78
CA ALA A 19 33.56 12.20 6.99
C ALA A 19 32.39 12.64 7.86
N ALA A 20 32.40 13.90 8.32
CA ALA A 20 31.25 14.51 8.95
C ALA A 20 30.12 14.60 7.92
N VAL A 21 29.16 13.68 8.00
CA VAL A 21 27.90 13.81 7.28
C VAL A 21 27.16 14.99 7.91
N GLN A 22 27.26 16.16 7.28
CA GLN A 22 26.45 17.30 7.64
C GLN A 22 25.01 16.91 7.36
N ALA A 23 24.25 16.57 8.40
CA ALA A 23 22.82 16.36 8.30
C ALA A 23 22.20 17.69 7.86
N THR A 24 21.78 17.78 6.60
CA THR A 24 20.97 18.90 6.17
C THR A 24 19.64 18.79 6.90
N GLU A 25 19.41 19.67 7.88
CA GLU A 25 18.12 19.76 8.55
C GLU A 25 17.08 20.18 7.51
N TYR A 26 16.27 19.23 7.07
CA TYR A 26 15.16 19.51 6.18
C TYR A 26 14.06 20.17 7.02
N THR A 27 14.13 21.49 7.16
CA THR A 27 13.10 22.25 7.87
C THR A 27 11.77 22.05 7.14
N TYR A 28 10.84 21.35 7.78
CA TYR A 28 9.46 21.29 7.34
C TYR A 28 8.87 22.70 7.46
N LEU A 29 8.79 23.41 6.33
CA LEU A 29 8.19 24.74 6.26
C LEU A 29 6.66 24.57 6.18
N PRO A 30 5.91 24.89 7.25
CA PRO A 30 4.47 24.64 7.29
C PRO A 30 3.66 25.53 6.33
N PHE A 31 4.29 26.54 5.70
CA PHE A 31 3.61 27.49 4.82
C PHE A 31 3.58 27.10 3.34
N VAL A 32 4.36 26.10 2.93
CA VAL A 32 4.24 25.50 1.59
C VAL A 32 3.47 24.20 1.73
N SER A 33 2.15 24.29 1.63
CA SER A 33 1.29 23.11 1.60
C SER A 33 1.86 22.11 0.58
N LEU A 34 1.87 20.82 0.92
CA LEU A 34 2.24 19.77 -0.05
C LEU A 34 1.40 19.90 -1.33
N GLN A 35 0.17 20.37 -1.15
CA GLN A 35 -0.70 20.80 -2.21
C GLN A 35 -0.08 21.80 -3.20
N ALA A 36 0.64 22.82 -2.74
CA ALA A 36 1.30 23.78 -3.63
C ALA A 36 2.52 23.18 -4.37
N ARG A 37 3.08 22.08 -3.86
CA ARG A 37 4.20 21.35 -4.50
C ARG A 37 3.72 20.36 -5.55
N GLN A 38 2.48 19.89 -5.43
CA GLN A 38 1.86 19.02 -6.41
C GLN A 38 1.06 19.89 -7.38
N ASN A 39 1.28 19.78 -8.69
CA ASN A 39 0.50 20.52 -9.69
C ASN A 39 -0.91 19.91 -9.84
N VAL A 40 -1.65 19.83 -8.75
CA VAL A 40 -3.01 19.27 -8.64
C VAL A 40 -3.93 20.36 -8.10
N SER A 41 -5.23 20.29 -8.40
CA SER A 41 -6.20 21.21 -7.79
C SER A 41 -6.38 20.88 -6.30
N PRO A 42 -6.71 21.86 -5.44
CA PRO A 42 -6.99 21.62 -4.03
C PRO A 42 -8.06 20.55 -3.79
N GLU A 43 -9.08 20.52 -4.65
CA GLU A 43 -10.19 19.56 -4.59
C GLU A 43 -9.72 18.14 -4.92
N LYS A 44 -8.88 17.99 -5.95
CA LYS A 44 -8.30 16.68 -6.29
C LYS A 44 -7.45 16.15 -5.15
N TYR A 45 -6.61 16.99 -4.55
CA TYR A 45 -5.82 16.57 -3.39
C TYR A 45 -6.68 16.21 -2.19
N LYS A 46 -7.75 16.96 -1.93
CA LYS A 46 -8.67 16.61 -0.86
C LYS A 46 -9.32 15.25 -1.10
N CYS A 47 -9.63 14.93 -2.36
CA CYS A 47 -10.11 13.62 -2.76
C CYS A 47 -9.07 12.51 -2.47
N HIS A 48 -7.83 12.68 -2.93
CA HIS A 48 -6.73 11.76 -2.65
C HIS A 48 -6.50 11.56 -1.14
N GLU A 49 -6.50 12.65 -0.37
CA GLU A 49 -6.32 12.62 1.07
C GLU A 49 -7.43 11.82 1.76
N ASN A 50 -8.70 12.06 1.42
CA ASN A 50 -9.82 11.39 2.05
C ASN A 50 -9.88 9.89 1.69
N CYS A 51 -9.68 9.55 0.41
CA CYS A 51 -9.59 8.15 -0.01
C CYS A 51 -8.40 7.42 0.65
N GLY A 52 -7.22 8.04 0.70
CA GLY A 52 -6.04 7.43 1.35
C GLY A 52 -6.21 7.24 2.86
N ASN A 53 -6.83 8.22 3.52
CA ASN A 53 -7.11 8.12 4.95
C ASN A 53 -8.22 7.12 5.27
N ALA A 54 -9.20 6.92 4.39
CA ALA A 54 -10.20 5.87 4.55
C ALA A 54 -9.54 4.48 4.56
N ILE A 55 -8.56 4.24 3.69
CA ILE A 55 -7.76 3.00 3.66
C ILE A 55 -6.93 2.85 4.93
N THR A 56 -6.18 3.89 5.29
CA THR A 56 -5.19 3.81 6.37
C THR A 56 -5.86 3.57 7.73
N GLN A 57 -6.98 4.26 7.99
CA GLN A 57 -7.76 4.06 9.20
C GLN A 57 -8.57 2.75 9.15
N GLY A 58 -9.02 2.36 7.95
CA GLY A 58 -9.71 1.09 7.72
C GLY A 58 -8.86 -0.16 7.94
N ALA A 59 -7.53 -0.03 7.96
CA ALA A 59 -6.62 -1.14 8.18
C ALA A 59 -6.65 -1.73 9.61
N SER A 60 -7.31 -1.04 10.56
CA SER A 60 -7.29 -1.40 11.99
C SER A 60 -8.46 -2.30 12.43
N GLY A 61 -9.05 -3.09 11.52
CA GLY A 61 -10.15 -4.00 11.84
C GLY A 61 -11.52 -3.34 11.63
N THR A 62 -12.33 -3.18 12.69
CA THR A 62 -13.70 -2.63 12.58
C THR A 62 -13.92 -1.39 13.45
N ALA A 63 -12.89 -0.90 14.14
CA ALA A 63 -13.01 0.24 15.06
C ALA A 63 -13.44 1.54 14.34
N HIS A 64 -13.08 1.68 13.06
CA HIS A 64 -13.43 2.84 12.24
C HIS A 64 -14.91 2.90 11.84
N CYS A 65 -15.65 1.78 11.90
CA CYS A 65 -17.04 1.73 11.43
C CYS A 65 -17.96 2.70 12.18
N SER A 66 -17.72 2.91 13.48
CA SER A 66 -18.45 3.91 14.29
C SER A 66 -17.77 5.28 14.36
N ASP A 67 -16.61 5.45 13.72
CA ASP A 67 -15.88 6.71 13.75
C ASP A 67 -16.47 7.69 12.73
N LYS A 68 -17.04 8.80 13.21
CA LYS A 68 -17.65 9.80 12.35
C LYS A 68 -16.65 10.41 11.37
N THR A 69 -15.41 10.64 11.81
CA THR A 69 -14.36 11.22 10.98
C THR A 69 -14.00 10.27 9.83
N TRP A 70 -13.97 8.97 10.08
CA TRP A 70 -13.76 7.98 9.03
C TRP A 70 -14.93 7.95 8.04
N ASN A 71 -16.17 7.92 8.54
CA ASN A 71 -17.37 7.93 7.69
C ASN A 71 -17.40 9.17 6.80
N ASP A 72 -17.15 10.37 7.34
CA ASP A 72 -17.09 11.61 6.57
C ASP A 72 -16.02 11.56 5.45
N ARG A 73 -14.89 10.88 5.68
CA ARG A 73 -13.81 10.71 4.68
C ARG A 73 -14.17 9.67 3.63
N PHE A 74 -14.81 8.57 4.04
CA PHE A 74 -15.30 7.54 3.15
C PHE A 74 -16.34 8.13 2.18
N ASP A 75 -17.33 8.84 2.71
CA ASP A 75 -18.38 9.48 1.91
C ASP A 75 -17.78 10.51 0.94
N TYR A 76 -16.85 11.34 1.41
CA TYR A 76 -16.16 12.27 0.53
C TYR A 76 -15.41 11.55 -0.60
N CYS A 77 -14.77 10.43 -0.31
CA CYS A 77 -14.11 9.61 -1.34
C CYS A 77 -15.12 9.12 -2.39
N MET A 78 -16.30 8.65 -1.95
CA MET A 78 -17.37 8.21 -2.86
C MET A 78 -17.84 9.33 -3.79
N ASP A 79 -17.91 10.56 -3.28
CA ASP A 79 -18.38 11.72 -4.04
C ASP A 79 -17.44 12.16 -5.15
N CYS A 80 -16.12 12.04 -4.95
CA CYS A 80 -15.11 12.67 -5.81
C CYS A 80 -14.24 11.68 -6.61
N ALA A 81 -14.23 10.39 -6.25
CA ALA A 81 -13.25 9.46 -6.81
C ALA A 81 -13.40 9.27 -8.33
N ASN A 82 -14.63 9.31 -8.85
CA ASN A 82 -14.89 9.30 -10.29
C ASN A 82 -14.63 10.65 -10.95
N GLU A 83 -14.96 11.75 -10.27
CA GLU A 83 -14.73 13.12 -10.77
C GLU A 83 -13.26 13.33 -11.15
N PHE A 84 -12.35 12.90 -10.27
CA PHE A 84 -10.91 13.03 -10.48
C PHE A 84 -10.25 11.79 -11.10
N ASN A 85 -11.04 10.77 -11.45
CA ASN A 85 -10.60 9.49 -12.00
C ASN A 85 -9.47 8.84 -11.15
N ILE A 86 -9.67 8.76 -9.84
CA ILE A 86 -8.70 8.17 -8.90
C ILE A 86 -9.17 6.83 -8.32
N TRP A 87 -10.40 6.39 -8.64
CA TRP A 87 -10.93 5.13 -8.11
C TRP A 87 -10.03 3.93 -8.45
N GLY A 88 -9.36 3.92 -9.60
CA GLY A 88 -8.41 2.87 -9.96
C GLY A 88 -7.25 2.70 -8.97
N ASP A 89 -6.82 3.78 -8.33
CA ASP A 89 -5.69 3.77 -7.40
C ASP A 89 -6.12 3.40 -5.97
N TYR A 90 -7.32 3.82 -5.56
CA TYR A 90 -7.78 3.69 -4.17
C TYR A 90 -8.81 2.58 -3.97
N GLY A 91 -9.55 2.21 -5.03
CA GLY A 91 -10.81 1.48 -4.92
C GLY A 91 -10.70 0.18 -4.17
N ARG A 92 -9.66 -0.62 -4.45
CA ARG A 92 -9.43 -1.88 -3.75
C ARG A 92 -9.29 -1.70 -2.24
N GLY A 93 -8.50 -0.72 -1.80
CA GLY A 93 -8.28 -0.48 -0.38
C GLY A 93 -9.51 0.09 0.30
N VAL A 94 -10.22 0.99 -0.38
CA VAL A 94 -11.46 1.58 0.13
C VAL A 94 -12.57 0.54 0.24
N THR A 95 -12.73 -0.33 -0.75
CA THR A 95 -13.64 -1.49 -0.69
C THR A 95 -13.30 -2.39 0.49
N HIS A 96 -12.02 -2.76 0.66
CA HIS A 96 -11.63 -3.59 1.81
C HIS A 96 -11.99 -2.96 3.16
N ALA A 97 -11.79 -1.65 3.32
CA ALA A 97 -12.16 -0.92 4.53
C ALA A 97 -13.69 -0.85 4.74
N ALA A 98 -14.45 -0.71 3.65
CA ALA A 98 -15.92 -0.68 3.66
C ALA A 98 -16.54 -2.05 3.98
N ASP A 99 -15.98 -3.12 3.42
CA ASP A 99 -16.43 -4.50 3.64
C ASP A 99 -16.36 -4.88 5.13
N ALA A 100 -15.32 -4.44 5.84
CA ALA A 100 -15.20 -4.62 7.29
C ALA A 100 -16.36 -4.01 8.09
N CYS A 101 -17.04 -3.01 7.51
CA CYS A 101 -18.18 -2.32 8.08
C CYS A 101 -19.53 -2.72 7.45
N ASN A 102 -19.55 -3.65 6.49
CA ASN A 102 -20.73 -3.96 5.67
C ASN A 102 -21.30 -2.73 4.94
N LEU A 103 -20.43 -1.84 4.47
CA LEU A 103 -20.80 -0.66 3.69
C LEU A 103 -20.62 -0.93 2.19
N GLU A 104 -21.53 -0.39 1.39
CA GLU A 104 -21.49 -0.50 -0.06
C GLU A 104 -20.73 0.67 -0.70
N ILE A 105 -20.03 0.39 -1.79
CA ILE A 105 -19.37 1.41 -2.62
C ILE A 105 -20.41 2.11 -3.48
N ASN A 106 -20.63 3.41 -3.22
CA ASN A 106 -21.62 4.24 -3.91
C ASN A 106 -20.94 5.42 -4.61
N LEU A 107 -20.15 5.14 -5.65
CA LEU A 107 -19.44 6.19 -6.37
C LEU A 107 -20.42 7.12 -7.08
N LYS A 108 -20.24 8.42 -6.87
CA LYS A 108 -20.98 9.41 -7.64
C LYS A 108 -20.59 9.32 -9.11
N SER A 109 -21.57 9.25 -9.99
CA SER A 109 -21.32 9.22 -11.43
C SER A 109 -20.80 10.58 -11.89
N ASN A 110 -19.76 10.57 -12.72
CA ASN A 110 -19.28 11.79 -13.39
C ASN A 110 -20.27 12.08 -14.52
N GLY A 111 -21.28 12.92 -14.26
CA GLY A 111 -22.47 13.12 -15.09
C GLY A 111 -22.30 12.85 -16.59
N THR A 112 -22.60 11.61 -16.99
CA THR A 112 -23.02 11.19 -18.32
C THR A 112 -23.86 9.96 -18.06
N GLU A 113 -25.18 10.12 -18.05
CA GLU A 113 -26.13 9.02 -17.91
C GLU A 113 -25.79 7.93 -18.94
N THR A 114 -25.29 6.79 -18.45
CA THR A 114 -25.42 5.53 -19.14
C THR A 114 -26.50 4.77 -18.39
N ALA A 115 -27.62 4.54 -19.07
CA ALA A 115 -28.81 3.92 -18.52
C ALA A 115 -28.50 2.62 -17.78
N SER A 116 -29.02 2.51 -16.55
CA SER A 116 -29.09 1.26 -15.80
C SER A 116 -29.74 0.18 -16.65
N THR A 117 -29.02 -0.91 -16.90
CA THR A 117 -29.65 -2.16 -17.30
C THR A 117 -30.01 -2.89 -16.01
N ASP A 118 -31.28 -2.80 -15.62
CA ASP A 118 -31.90 -3.73 -14.68
C ASP A 118 -31.64 -5.15 -15.20
N SER A 119 -30.82 -5.93 -14.48
CA SER A 119 -30.74 -7.37 -14.71
C SER A 119 -31.60 -8.04 -13.65
N ALA A 120 -32.80 -8.40 -14.08
CA ALA A 120 -33.78 -9.15 -13.32
C ALA A 120 -33.19 -10.45 -12.73
N SER A 121 -33.69 -10.78 -11.55
CA SER A 121 -33.50 -12.07 -10.86
C SER A 121 -33.96 -13.23 -11.76
N GLU A 122 -33.01 -14.04 -12.25
CA GLU A 122 -33.32 -15.36 -12.80
C GLU A 122 -33.04 -16.42 -11.74
N THR A 123 -34.15 -16.93 -11.19
CA THR A 123 -34.18 -18.20 -10.46
C THR A 123 -33.82 -19.32 -11.43
N ASN A 124 -32.70 -20.00 -11.22
CA ASN A 124 -32.40 -21.26 -11.89
C ASN A 124 -32.29 -22.40 -10.89
N THR A 125 -33.28 -23.29 -10.98
CA THR A 125 -33.38 -24.61 -10.36
C THR A 125 -32.17 -25.49 -10.72
N ALA A 126 -31.75 -26.28 -9.73
CA ALA A 126 -30.62 -27.19 -9.78
C ALA A 126 -30.68 -28.25 -10.91
N ALA A 127 -29.51 -28.51 -11.50
CA ALA A 127 -29.17 -29.81 -12.09
C ALA A 127 -27.70 -30.12 -11.82
N ALA A 128 -27.47 -31.24 -11.14
CA ALA A 128 -26.16 -31.77 -10.78
C ALA A 128 -25.42 -32.36 -11.99
N SER A 129 -24.10 -32.16 -12.05
CA SER A 129 -23.15 -33.01 -12.77
C SER A 129 -21.76 -32.90 -12.12
N THR A 130 -21.10 -34.05 -12.04
CA THR A 130 -19.93 -34.45 -11.23
C THR A 130 -18.61 -33.72 -11.47
N PRO A 131 -17.64 -33.78 -10.53
CA PRO A 131 -16.35 -33.12 -10.65
C PRO A 131 -15.40 -33.89 -11.59
N THR A 132 -14.61 -33.17 -12.37
CA THR A 132 -13.40 -33.71 -13.02
C THR A 132 -12.21 -32.90 -12.52
N ASP A 133 -11.35 -33.56 -11.75
CA ASP A 133 -10.03 -33.09 -11.38
C ASP A 133 -9.19 -32.84 -12.64
N ASN A 134 -8.51 -31.69 -12.70
CA ASN A 134 -7.25 -31.63 -13.43
C ASN A 134 -6.26 -30.74 -12.69
N ALA A 135 -5.35 -31.43 -12.00
CA ALA A 135 -4.19 -30.87 -11.35
C ALA A 135 -3.11 -30.52 -12.38
N GLY A 136 -2.40 -29.42 -12.12
CA GLY A 136 -1.02 -29.23 -12.55
C GLY A 136 -0.82 -28.56 -13.92
N SER A 137 -0.38 -27.31 -13.92
CA SER A 137 1.07 -27.09 -13.88
C SER A 137 1.37 -25.60 -13.70
N VAL A 138 1.94 -25.28 -12.54
CA VAL A 138 2.62 -24.02 -12.26
C VAL A 138 3.92 -23.98 -13.06
N MET A 139 4.15 -22.89 -13.79
CA MET A 139 5.45 -22.48 -14.32
C MET A 139 5.54 -20.97 -14.13
N THR A 140 5.87 -20.55 -12.90
CA THR A 140 6.29 -19.18 -12.65
C THR A 140 7.79 -19.10 -12.87
N SER A 141 8.16 -18.36 -13.91
CA SER A 141 9.53 -17.96 -14.23
C SER A 141 10.22 -17.34 -13.01
N SER A 142 11.32 -17.94 -12.59
CA SER A 142 12.20 -17.41 -11.56
C SER A 142 13.08 -16.31 -12.16
N ALA A 143 12.83 -15.05 -11.80
CA ALA A 143 13.74 -13.95 -12.07
C ALA A 143 14.14 -13.26 -10.74
N SER A 144 15.40 -13.48 -10.38
CA SER A 144 16.27 -12.55 -9.67
C SER A 144 15.98 -12.25 -8.19
N MET A 145 16.38 -13.19 -7.32
CA MET A 145 16.91 -12.87 -6.00
C MET A 145 18.38 -12.50 -6.11
N MET A 146 18.71 -11.21 -6.04
CA MET A 146 19.96 -10.68 -5.50
C MET A 146 19.59 -9.30 -4.97
N LEU A 147 19.59 -9.06 -3.66
CA LEU A 147 20.76 -8.68 -2.89
C LEU A 147 20.26 -8.37 -1.46
N PHE A 148 21.15 -8.40 -0.47
CA PHE A 148 20.96 -8.06 0.97
C PHE A 148 20.86 -9.24 1.94
N ALA A 149 21.95 -10.01 2.03
CA ALA A 149 22.32 -10.71 3.26
C ALA A 149 23.82 -10.49 3.52
N MET A 150 24.15 -9.32 4.08
CA MET A 150 25.48 -8.98 4.59
C MET A 150 25.36 -8.34 5.98
N ILE A 151 24.66 -8.98 6.93
CA ILE A 151 24.77 -8.65 8.36
C ILE A 151 24.55 -9.93 9.19
N ALA A 152 25.58 -10.79 9.28
CA ALA A 152 25.71 -11.82 10.31
C ALA A 152 27.13 -12.39 10.35
N ALA A 153 28.13 -11.53 10.57
CA ALA A 153 29.49 -11.96 10.86
C ALA A 153 30.14 -11.02 11.88
N ALA A 154 29.59 -11.01 13.09
CA ALA A 154 30.30 -10.57 14.29
C ALA A 154 29.81 -11.43 15.45
N GLY A 155 30.16 -12.72 15.41
CA GLY A 155 29.99 -13.61 16.54
C GLY A 155 30.95 -13.22 17.65
N LEU A 156 30.41 -12.80 18.79
CA LEU A 156 31.02 -13.03 20.10
C LEU A 156 30.16 -14.09 20.79
N LEU A 157 30.82 -15.21 21.10
CA LEU A 157 30.40 -16.20 22.10
C LEU A 157 30.16 -15.52 23.46
#